data_AF-A0A3P9CCV6-F1
#
_entry.id   AF-A0A3P9CCV6-F1
#
_cell.length_a   1.000
_cell.length_b   1.000
_cell.length_c   1.000
_cell.angle_alpha   90.00
_cell.angle_beta   90.00
_cell.angle_gamma   90.00
#
_symmetry.space_group_name_H-M   'P 1'
#
loop_
_entity.id
_entity.type
_entity.pdbx_description
1 polymer ?
#
loop_
_entity_poly.entity_id
_entity_poly.type
_entity_poly.pdbx_seq_one_letter_code
_entity_poly.pdbx_strand_id
1 'polypeptide(L)'
;QQQQQLSATVRRHLHSTSLVLQVGQEMLEEEAREAEREKMQYLEENCTALFIPGSMQDLQELCCKLHKQIDLVDEERYNMEVKVAKSNKVDDLKLKIQYLNGRFKKPVLKKVRMSADAMLAGLLGSKHKVSMDLRASLKQVKKEVKDEVEKIKDKTGMGGRKKMFDTEP
;
A
#
# COMPACT_ATOMS: atom_id res chain seq x y z
N GLN A 1 26.31 22.23 -12.97
CA GLN A 1 25.93 21.67 -11.66
C GLN A 1 26.15 20.16 -11.72
N GLN A 2 27.16 19.64 -11.01
CA GLN A 2 27.39 18.20 -10.93
C GLN A 2 26.31 17.58 -10.03
N GLN A 3 25.48 16.69 -10.60
CA GLN A 3 24.61 15.83 -9.79
C GLN A 3 25.51 14.91 -8.96
N GLN A 4 25.50 15.06 -7.64
CA GLN A 4 26.07 14.06 -6.74
C GLN A 4 25.27 12.76 -6.89
N GLN A 5 25.84 11.78 -7.58
CA GLN A 5 25.24 10.46 -7.68
C GLN A 5 25.39 9.73 -6.34
N LEU A 6 24.29 9.17 -5.83
CA LEU A 6 24.30 8.32 -4.64
C LEU A 6 25.25 7.13 -4.83
N SER A 7 25.98 6.75 -3.77
CA SER A 7 26.87 5.60 -3.81
C SER A 7 26.11 4.32 -4.18
N ALA A 8 26.79 3.39 -4.86
CA ALA A 8 26.17 2.13 -5.31
C ALA A 8 25.59 1.31 -4.13
N THR A 9 26.19 1.42 -2.95
CA THR A 9 25.70 0.79 -1.72
C THR A 9 24.40 1.39 -1.23
N VAL A 10 24.28 2.72 -1.20
CA VAL A 10 23.03 3.40 -0.80
C VAL A 10 21.92 3.12 -1.80
N ARG A 11 22.21 3.10 -3.11
CA ARG A 11 21.24 2.72 -4.15
C ARG A 11 20.71 1.30 -3.98
N ARG A 12 21.59 0.33 -3.73
CA ARG A 12 21.19 -1.06 -3.47
C ARG A 12 20.35 -1.19 -2.21
N HIS A 13 20.73 -0.52 -1.13
CA HIS A 13 19.96 -0.51 0.11
C HIS A 13 18.54 0.05 -0.11
N LEU A 14 18.42 1.21 -0.75
CA LEU A 14 17.12 1.81 -1.07
C LEU A 14 16.25 0.92 -1.97
N HIS A 15 16.86 0.28 -2.96
CA HIS A 15 16.15 -0.67 -3.82
C HIS A 15 15.63 -1.86 -3.03
N SER A 16 16.46 -2.47 -2.17
CA SER A 16 16.03 -3.56 -1.29
C SER A 16 14.92 -3.14 -0.33
N THR A 17 15.02 -1.96 0.29
CA THR A 17 13.97 -1.42 1.17
C THR A 17 12.66 -1.21 0.39
N SER A 18 12.73 -0.70 -0.84
CA SER A 18 11.56 -0.53 -1.70
C SER A 18 10.88 -1.87 -2.02
N LEU A 19 11.66 -2.92 -2.32
CA LEU A 19 11.12 -4.25 -2.58
C LEU A 19 10.46 -4.84 -1.34
N VAL A 20 11.10 -4.71 -0.17
CA VAL A 20 10.54 -5.19 1.10
C VAL A 20 9.23 -4.47 1.42
N LEU A 21 9.15 -3.16 1.21
CA LEU A 21 7.92 -2.40 1.42
C LEU A 21 6.81 -2.80 0.45
N GLN A 22 7.16 -3.08 -0.82
CA GLN A 22 6.19 -3.55 -1.81
C GLN A 22 5.60 -4.90 -1.40
N VAL A 23 6.45 -5.88 -1.07
CA VAL A 23 6.00 -7.20 -0.60
C VAL A 23 5.20 -7.08 0.69
N GLY A 24 5.64 -6.25 1.64
CA GLY A 24 4.92 -6.01 2.89
C GLY A 24 3.53 -5.41 2.67
N GLN A 25 3.37 -4.52 1.68
CA GLN A 25 2.07 -3.99 1.31
C GLN A 25 1.17 -5.09 0.72
N GLU A 26 1.69 -5.89 -0.21
CA GLU A 26 0.95 -7.01 -0.82
C GLU A 26 0.48 -8.01 0.24
N MET A 27 1.34 -8.35 1.21
CA MET A 27 0.98 -9.23 2.34
C MET A 27 -0.13 -8.65 3.22
N LEU A 28 -0.08 -7.35 3.53
CA LEU A 28 -1.13 -6.69 4.33
C LEU A 28 -2.48 -6.66 3.58
N GLU A 29 -2.46 -6.45 2.27
CA GLU A 29 -3.67 -6.47 1.44
C GLU A 29 -4.26 -7.89 1.34
N GLU A 30 -3.40 -8.92 1.31
CA GLU A 30 -3.82 -10.32 1.34
C GLU A 30 -4.41 -10.72 2.70
N GLU A 31 -3.75 -10.37 3.80
CA GLU A 31 -4.25 -10.61 5.16
C GLU A 31 -5.61 -9.94 5.37
N ALA A 32 -5.78 -8.69 4.93
CA ALA A 32 -7.07 -7.98 5.02
C ALA A 32 -8.18 -8.68 4.21
N ARG A 33 -7.85 -9.24 3.04
CA ARG A 33 -8.80 -9.97 2.19
C ARG A 33 -9.20 -11.30 2.83
N GLU A 34 -8.25 -11.98 3.45
CA GLU A 34 -8.49 -13.23 4.18
C GLU A 34 -9.35 -12.98 5.42
N ALA A 35 -9.05 -11.94 6.20
CA ALA A 35 -9.84 -11.55 7.36
C ALA A 35 -11.31 -11.24 7.01
N GLU A 36 -11.57 -10.54 5.89
CA GLU A 36 -12.96 -10.31 5.45
C GLU A 36 -13.63 -11.62 4.98
N ARG A 37 -12.88 -12.53 4.34
CA ARG A 37 -13.39 -13.84 3.93
C ARG A 37 -13.78 -14.68 5.15
N GLU A 38 -12.91 -14.79 6.14
CA GLU A 38 -13.16 -15.51 7.38
C GLU A 38 -14.35 -14.92 8.14
N LYS A 39 -14.45 -13.58 8.19
CA LYS A 39 -15.60 -12.88 8.77
C LYS A 39 -16.91 -13.21 8.04
N MET A 40 -16.91 -13.24 6.71
CA MET A 40 -18.08 -13.64 5.93
C MET A 40 -18.47 -15.10 6.19
N GLN A 41 -17.49 -16.02 6.19
CA GLN A 41 -17.74 -17.44 6.50
C GLN A 41 -18.32 -17.62 7.91
N TYR A 42 -17.74 -16.95 8.91
CA TYR A 42 -18.25 -16.97 10.28
C TYR A 42 -19.69 -16.44 10.36
N LEU A 43 -20.02 -15.37 9.63
CA LEU A 43 -21.37 -14.82 9.58
C LEU A 43 -22.35 -15.77 8.89
N GLU A 44 -21.96 -16.45 7.82
CA GLU A 44 -22.82 -17.43 7.13
C GLU A 44 -23.15 -18.63 8.04
N GLU A 45 -22.18 -19.10 8.83
CA GLU A 45 -22.36 -20.22 9.77
C GLU A 45 -23.21 -19.83 10.99
N ASN A 46 -22.97 -18.65 11.57
CA ASN A 46 -23.61 -18.22 12.82
C ASN A 46 -24.90 -17.41 12.62
N CYS A 47 -25.09 -16.83 11.44
CA CYS A 47 -26.23 -15.98 11.08
C CYS A 47 -26.76 -16.40 9.71
N THR A 48 -27.32 -17.60 9.63
CA THR A 48 -27.93 -18.12 8.42
C THR A 48 -29.05 -17.18 7.92
N ALA A 49 -29.26 -17.15 6.61
CA ALA A 49 -30.32 -16.36 5.99
C ALA A 49 -31.68 -16.61 6.67
N LEU A 50 -32.37 -15.54 7.04
CA LEU A 50 -33.63 -15.62 7.77
C LEU A 50 -34.70 -16.27 6.90
N PHE A 51 -35.22 -17.41 7.36
CA PHE A 51 -36.40 -18.04 6.80
C PHE A 51 -37.64 -17.57 7.55
N ILE A 52 -38.60 -16.94 6.85
CA ILE A 52 -39.86 -16.48 7.45
C ILE A 52 -40.89 -17.61 7.29
N PRO A 53 -41.37 -18.23 8.38
CA PRO A 53 -42.38 -19.28 8.33
C PRO A 53 -43.72 -18.75 7.80
N GLY A 54 -44.48 -19.62 7.14
CA GLY A 54 -45.80 -19.27 6.60
C GLY A 54 -46.95 -19.30 7.61
N SER A 55 -46.76 -19.95 8.77
CA SER A 55 -47.80 -20.07 9.80
C SER A 55 -47.60 -19.02 10.91
N MET A 56 -48.70 -18.57 11.53
CA MET A 56 -48.66 -17.60 12.62
C MET A 56 -47.93 -18.15 13.85
N GLN A 57 -48.13 -19.44 14.16
CA GLN A 57 -47.55 -20.08 15.34
C GLN A 57 -46.02 -20.21 15.22
N ASP A 58 -45.54 -20.66 14.06
CA ASP A 58 -44.11 -20.79 13.80
C ASP A 58 -43.42 -19.42 13.78
N LEU A 59 -44.11 -18.38 13.30
CA LEU A 59 -43.60 -17.01 13.32
C LEU A 59 -43.45 -16.48 14.75
N GLN A 60 -44.44 -16.70 15.62
CA GLN A 60 -44.34 -16.32 17.03
C GLN A 60 -43.19 -17.04 17.74
N GLU A 61 -43.02 -18.35 17.48
CA GLU A 61 -41.92 -19.12 18.05
C GLU A 61 -40.55 -18.63 17.56
N LEU A 62 -40.41 -18.31 16.27
CA LEU A 62 -39.21 -17.73 15.69
C LEU A 62 -38.87 -16.37 16.35
N CYS A 63 -39.86 -15.49 16.51
CA CYS A 63 -39.66 -14.20 17.18
C CYS A 63 -39.16 -14.37 18.63
N CYS A 64 -39.73 -15.31 19.38
CA CYS A 64 -39.27 -15.61 20.74
C CYS A 64 -37.85 -16.20 20.76
N LYS A 65 -37.50 -17.06 19.80
CA LYS A 65 -36.14 -17.63 19.67
C LYS A 65 -35.12 -16.55 19.35
N LEU A 66 -35.39 -15.70 18.37
CA LEU A 66 -34.51 -14.60 17.98
C LEU A 66 -34.30 -13.61 19.12
N HIS A 67 -35.36 -13.25 19.86
CA HIS A 67 -35.23 -12.34 20.98
C HIS A 67 -34.28 -12.88 22.07
N LYS A 68 -34.43 -14.15 22.44
CA LYS A 68 -33.50 -14.81 23.39
C LYS A 68 -32.07 -14.87 22.88
N GLN A 69 -31.88 -15.14 21.58
CA GLN A 69 -30.55 -15.16 20.98
C GLN A 69 -29.90 -13.77 20.98
N ILE A 70 -30.67 -12.71 20.70
CA ILE A 70 -30.18 -11.33 20.76
C ILE A 70 -29.62 -11.02 22.16
N ASP A 71 -30.35 -11.35 23.21
CA ASP A 71 -29.91 -11.09 24.59
C ASP A 71 -28.57 -11.79 24.90
N LEU A 72 -28.42 -13.05 24.48
CA LEU A 72 -27.19 -13.82 24.67
C LEU A 72 -26.01 -13.24 23.88
N VAL A 73 -26.22 -12.95 22.59
CA VAL A 73 -25.19 -12.39 21.71
C VAL A 73 -24.77 -10.99 22.19
N ASP A 74 -25.69 -10.17 22.70
CA ASP A 74 -25.35 -8.86 23.24
C ASP A 74 -24.53 -8.95 24.53
N GLU A 75 -24.81 -9.92 25.40
CA GLU A 75 -23.99 -10.18 26.58
C GLU A 75 -22.56 -10.60 26.17
N GLU A 76 -22.44 -11.51 25.20
CA GLU A 76 -21.14 -11.93 24.64
C GLU A 76 -20.39 -10.74 24.01
N ARG A 77 -21.09 -9.93 23.22
CA ARG A 77 -20.55 -8.71 22.60
C ARG A 77 -20.01 -7.75 23.67
N TYR A 78 -20.78 -7.53 24.74
CA TYR A 78 -20.35 -6.68 25.86
C TYR A 78 -19.10 -7.24 26.54
N ASN A 79 -19.07 -8.54 26.82
CA ASN A 79 -17.92 -9.20 27.44
C ASN A 79 -16.66 -9.10 26.56
N MET A 80 -16.83 -9.26 25.24
CA MET A 80 -15.73 -9.12 24.28
C MET A 80 -15.24 -7.66 24.20
N GLU A 81 -16.14 -6.69 24.16
CA GLU A 81 -15.80 -5.26 24.17
C GLU A 81 -14.99 -4.88 25.42
N VAL A 82 -15.40 -5.36 26.59
CA VAL A 82 -14.66 -5.16 27.84
C VAL A 82 -13.27 -5.81 27.81
N LYS A 83 -13.13 -7.01 27.24
CA LYS A 83 -11.83 -7.67 27.06
C LYS A 83 -10.92 -6.86 26.14
N VAL A 84 -11.43 -6.38 25.02
CA VAL A 84 -10.69 -5.51 24.08
C VAL A 84 -10.27 -4.22 24.78
N ALA A 85 -11.18 -3.55 25.49
CA ALA A 85 -10.87 -2.34 26.25
C ALA A 85 -9.76 -2.57 27.30
N LYS A 86 -9.79 -3.70 28.01
CA LYS A 86 -8.73 -4.07 28.97
C LYS A 86 -7.39 -4.39 28.30
N SER A 87 -7.41 -4.87 27.06
CA SER A 87 -6.21 -5.14 26.26
C SER A 87 -5.56 -3.86 25.69
N ASN A 88 -6.29 -2.74 25.65
CA ASN A 88 -5.79 -1.43 25.19
C ASN A 88 -4.71 -0.79 26.10
N LYS A 89 -4.16 -1.54 27.07
CA LYS A 89 -2.89 -1.23 27.77
C LYS A 89 -1.71 -0.98 26.83
N VAL A 90 -1.85 -1.36 25.56
CA VAL A 90 -0.89 -1.03 24.49
C VAL A 90 -0.63 0.49 24.43
N ASP A 91 -1.63 1.34 24.67
CA ASP A 91 -1.43 2.79 24.59
C ASP A 91 -0.63 3.33 25.78
N ASP A 92 -0.83 2.80 26.98
CA ASP A 92 0.00 3.10 28.15
C ASP A 92 1.45 2.65 27.93
N LEU A 93 1.64 1.47 27.34
CA LEU A 93 2.97 0.97 27.00
C LEU A 93 3.64 1.82 25.92
N LYS A 94 2.91 2.22 24.88
CA LYS A 94 3.40 3.17 23.86
C LYS A 94 3.83 4.49 24.49
N LEU A 95 3.04 5.03 25.43
CA LEU A 95 3.37 6.26 26.15
C LEU A 95 4.65 6.10 26.99
N LYS A 96 4.79 4.97 27.69
CA LYS A 96 5.99 4.66 28.48
C LYS A 96 7.23 4.51 27.59
N ILE A 97 7.10 3.85 26.44
CA ILE A 97 8.17 3.75 25.44
C ILE A 97 8.55 5.14 24.92
N GLN A 98 7.60 6.02 24.64
CA GLN A 98 7.88 7.39 24.22
C GLN A 98 8.64 8.19 25.29
N TYR A 99 8.25 8.04 26.56
CA TYR A 99 8.93 8.64 27.69
C TYR A 99 10.38 8.14 27.81
N LEU A 100 10.60 6.83 27.75
CA LEU A 100 11.92 6.19 27.83
C LEU A 100 12.83 6.52 26.65
N ASN A 101 12.30 6.55 25.42
CA ASN A 101 13.04 6.91 24.22
C ASN A 101 13.38 8.42 24.14
N GLY A 102 13.05 9.20 25.17
CA GLY A 102 13.45 10.60 25.28
C GLY A 102 12.82 11.55 24.26
N ARG A 103 11.68 11.19 23.64
CA ARG A 103 11.01 12.07 22.67
C ARG A 103 10.11 13.09 23.37
N PHE A 104 10.74 14.09 24.01
CA PHE A 104 10.14 15.42 24.15
C PHE A 104 10.06 16.19 22.81
N LYS A 105 10.19 15.52 21.66
CA LYS A 105 9.67 16.06 20.41
C LYS A 105 8.15 15.93 20.47
N LYS A 106 7.47 16.91 21.08
CA LYS A 106 6.04 17.15 20.80
C LYS A 106 5.89 16.96 19.29
N PRO A 107 5.08 15.99 18.80
CA PRO A 107 4.71 15.98 17.41
C PRO A 107 4.22 17.40 17.14
N VAL A 108 4.92 18.15 16.30
CA VAL A 108 4.52 19.54 16.02
C VAL A 108 3.09 19.43 15.55
N LEU A 109 2.15 20.03 16.30
CA LEU A 109 0.74 20.05 15.95
C LEU A 109 0.60 20.82 14.64
N LYS A 110 0.86 20.14 13.52
CA LYS A 110 0.60 20.66 12.20
C LYS A 110 -0.92 20.68 12.11
N LYS A 111 -1.52 21.87 11.99
CA LYS A 111 -2.93 22.00 11.58
C LYS A 111 -3.05 21.35 10.20
N VAL A 112 -3.42 20.08 10.18
CA VAL A 112 -3.75 19.37 8.95
C VAL A 112 -5.12 19.89 8.53
N ARG A 113 -5.12 20.92 7.69
CA ARG A 113 -6.31 21.27 6.91
C ARG A 113 -6.47 20.21 5.83
N MET A 114 -7.71 19.97 5.39
CA MET A 114 -7.98 19.03 4.29
C MET A 114 -7.00 19.28 3.14
N SER A 115 -6.38 18.21 2.64
CA SER A 115 -5.46 18.31 1.50
C SER A 115 -6.21 18.87 0.30
N ALA A 116 -5.51 19.60 -0.57
CA ALA A 116 -6.11 20.13 -1.79
C ALA A 116 -6.79 19.01 -2.60
N ASP A 117 -6.17 17.83 -2.67
CA ASP A 117 -6.71 16.65 -3.35
C ASP A 117 -8.00 16.13 -2.70
N ALA A 118 -8.08 16.10 -1.36
CA ALA A 118 -9.30 15.69 -0.66
C ALA A 118 -10.44 16.71 -0.86
N MET A 119 -10.12 18.01 -0.83
CA MET A 119 -11.11 19.05 -1.09
C MET A 119 -11.58 19.06 -2.55
N LEU A 120 -10.67 18.89 -3.51
CA LEU A 120 -10.99 18.87 -4.94
C LEU A 120 -11.78 17.61 -5.32
N ALA A 121 -11.41 16.43 -4.78
CA ALA A 121 -12.19 15.22 -4.99
C ALA A 121 -13.61 15.35 -4.42
N GLY A 122 -13.77 15.97 -3.24
CA GLY A 122 -15.07 16.23 -2.63
C GLY A 122 -15.93 17.26 -3.38
N LEU A 123 -15.33 18.31 -3.95
CA LEU A 123 -16.05 19.39 -4.63
C LEU A 123 -16.30 19.13 -6.13
N LEU A 124 -15.38 18.46 -6.82
CA LEU A 124 -15.39 18.31 -8.28
C LEU A 124 -15.62 16.86 -8.74
N GLY A 125 -15.69 15.91 -7.80
CA GLY A 125 -15.89 14.50 -8.09
C GLY A 125 -14.85 13.94 -9.07
N SER A 126 -15.28 13.04 -9.95
CA SER A 126 -14.39 12.32 -10.88
C SER A 126 -13.81 13.18 -12.01
N LYS A 127 -14.29 14.41 -12.23
CA LYS A 127 -13.91 15.21 -13.40
C LYS A 127 -12.47 15.71 -13.36
N HIS A 128 -11.88 15.95 -12.20
CA HIS A 128 -10.51 16.50 -12.06
C HIS A 128 -9.69 15.65 -11.09
N LYS A 129 -9.28 14.46 -11.52
CA LYS A 129 -8.26 13.66 -10.81
C LYS A 129 -6.87 14.16 -11.17
N VAL A 130 -6.51 15.34 -10.65
CA VAL A 130 -5.14 15.86 -10.72
C VAL A 130 -4.46 15.48 -9.41
N SER A 131 -3.62 14.44 -9.42
CA SER A 131 -2.76 14.15 -8.28
C SER A 131 -1.78 15.32 -8.12
N MET A 132 -1.79 16.02 -6.98
CA MET A 132 -0.79 17.06 -6.65
C MET A 132 0.60 16.46 -6.35
N ASP A 133 0.88 15.23 -6.80
CA ASP A 133 2.20 14.64 -6.76
C ASP A 133 3.17 15.52 -7.52
N LEU A 134 4.20 16.00 -6.84
CA LEU A 134 5.24 16.86 -7.42
C LEU A 134 5.85 16.24 -8.68
N ARG A 135 5.86 14.90 -8.76
CA ARG A 135 6.35 14.11 -9.90
C ARG A 135 5.47 14.20 -11.15
N ALA A 136 4.15 14.37 -11.00
CA ALA A 136 3.21 14.47 -12.12
C ALA A 136 3.28 15.84 -12.82
N SER A 137 3.67 16.89 -12.09
CA SER A 137 3.79 18.27 -12.59
C SER A 137 5.12 18.59 -13.28
N LEU A 138 6.10 17.67 -13.27
CA LEU A 138 7.38 17.86 -13.95
C LEU A 138 7.27 17.47 -15.43
N LYS A 139 7.64 18.40 -16.34
CA LYS A 139 7.71 18.10 -17.78
C LYS A 139 8.66 16.93 -18.03
N GLN A 140 8.16 15.86 -18.65
CA GLN A 140 9.02 14.80 -19.20
C GLN A 140 9.87 15.41 -20.31
N VAL A 141 11.15 15.66 -20.05
CA VAL A 141 12.13 15.88 -21.11
C VAL A 141 12.32 14.53 -21.79
N LYS A 142 11.72 14.35 -22.97
CA LYS A 142 12.02 13.22 -23.84
C LYS A 142 13.52 13.25 -24.09
N LYS A 143 14.24 12.29 -23.51
CA LYS A 143 15.63 12.06 -23.87
C LYS A 143 15.58 11.54 -25.29
N GLU A 144 15.89 12.40 -26.26
CA GLU A 144 16.09 12.00 -27.65
C GLU A 144 17.18 10.93 -27.63
N VAL A 145 16.78 9.67 -27.85
CA VAL A 145 17.71 8.61 -28.21
C VAL A 145 18.15 8.98 -29.61
N LYS A 146 19.26 9.72 -29.68
CA LYS A 146 19.98 9.91 -30.93
C LYS A 146 20.55 8.53 -31.28
N ASP A 147 19.84 7.81 -32.13
CA ASP A 147 20.34 6.61 -32.78
C ASP A 147 21.63 6.98 -33.52
N GLU A 148 22.78 6.64 -32.94
CA GLU A 148 24.05 6.66 -33.64
C GLU A 148 24.03 5.48 -34.61
N VAL A 149 23.51 5.72 -35.82
CA VAL A 149 23.64 4.82 -36.95
C VAL A 149 25.12 4.67 -37.25
N GLU A 150 25.68 3.49 -36.96
CA GLU A 150 27.00 3.08 -37.41
C GLU A 150 27.09 3.24 -38.94
N LYS A 151 27.91 4.20 -39.39
CA LYS A 151 28.27 4.34 -40.80
C LYS A 151 29.23 3.21 -41.17
N ILE A 152 28.68 2.09 -41.64
CA ILE A 152 29.43 1.10 -42.41
C ILE A 152 30.01 1.81 -43.63
N LYS A 153 31.33 2.01 -43.62
CA LYS A 153 32.07 2.70 -44.66
C LYS A 153 32.51 1.68 -45.70
N ASP A 154 31.59 1.29 -46.57
CA ASP A 154 31.93 0.61 -47.82
C ASP A 154 32.74 1.56 -48.71
N LYS A 155 34.05 1.34 -48.74
CA LYS A 155 34.91 1.78 -49.84
C LYS A 155 35.72 0.60 -50.34
N THR A 156 35.04 -0.15 -51.20
CA THR A 156 35.58 -0.88 -52.33
C THR A 156 36.67 -0.08 -53.05
N GLY A 157 37.83 -0.70 -53.27
CA GLY A 157 38.74 -0.36 -54.38
C GLY A 157 39.81 0.70 -54.11
N MET A 158 40.95 0.29 -53.55
CA MET A 158 42.26 0.79 -53.99
C MET A 158 43.26 -0.36 -54.01
N GLY A 159 43.48 -0.91 -55.22
CA GLY A 159 44.55 -1.86 -55.49
C GLY A 159 45.91 -1.19 -55.40
N GLY A 160 46.80 -1.75 -54.59
CA GLY A 160 48.19 -1.30 -54.46
C GLY A 160 49.01 -2.27 -53.61
N ARG A 161 49.98 -2.92 -54.28
CA ARG A 161 50.96 -3.95 -53.85
C ARG A 161 51.39 -3.96 -52.37
N LYS A 162 51.31 -5.17 -51.76
CA LYS A 162 51.90 -5.60 -50.47
C LYS A 162 53.40 -5.25 -50.35
N LYS A 163 53.84 -4.82 -49.16
CA LYS A 163 55.20 -5.05 -48.66
C LYS A 163 55.15 -5.82 -47.34
N MET A 164 56.04 -6.79 -47.25
CA MET A 164 56.15 -7.83 -46.23
C MET A 164 56.91 -7.34 -44.99
N PHE A 165 56.56 -7.96 -43.86
CA PHE A 165 57.27 -8.22 -42.60
C PHE A 165 58.77 -7.93 -42.48
N ASP A 166 59.19 -7.51 -41.28
CA ASP A 166 60.04 -8.27 -40.32
C ASP A 166 60.32 -7.42 -39.04
N THR A 167 59.99 -7.89 -37.82
CA THR A 167 60.90 -8.54 -36.80
C THR A 167 61.39 -7.45 -35.81
N GLU A 168 61.33 -7.51 -34.47
CA GLU A 168 61.26 -8.57 -33.44
C GLU A 168 61.11 -7.92 -32.02
N PRO A 169 61.36 -8.64 -30.91
CA PRO A 169 60.44 -8.96 -29.82
C PRO A 169 60.11 -7.85 -28.80
#